data_AF-A0A1G3QEM3-F1
#
_entry.id   AF-A0A1G3QEM3-F1
#
_cell.length_a   1.000
_cell.length_b   1.000
_cell.length_c   1.000
_cell.angle_alpha   90.00
_cell.angle_beta   90.00
_cell.angle_gamma   90.00
#
_symmetry.space_group_name_H-M   'P 1'
#
loop_
_entity.id
_entity.type
_entity.pdbx_description
1 polymer ?
#
loop_
_entity_poly.entity_id
_entity_poly.type
_entity_poly.pdbx_seq_one_letter_code
_entity_poly.pdbx_strand_id
1 'polypeptide(L)'
;MKKLIKSQLLVGASANILFGVAILFFPRTFALLIQFNPLTNELFRLFVSGVAIGLGIGYAYIYIYEPDNLSLLVFGMGLKYWAFIVTLYCFIVHDLSLLMFMLFGIGNFLLAVSFSAYLYIRRS
;
A
#
# COMPACT_ATOMS: atom_id res chain seq x y z
N MET A 1 8.40 -12.62 -18.77
CA MET A 1 8.63 -12.41 -17.31
C MET A 1 9.09 -10.99 -16.96
N LYS A 2 10.19 -10.43 -17.49
CA LYS A 2 10.64 -9.04 -17.20
C LYS A 2 9.55 -7.94 -17.33
N LYS A 3 8.63 -8.06 -18.29
CA LYS A 3 7.48 -7.14 -18.45
C LYS A 3 6.49 -7.16 -17.27
N LEU A 4 6.22 -8.35 -16.71
CA LEU A 4 5.31 -8.54 -15.57
C LEU A 4 5.89 -7.95 -14.27
N ILE A 5 7.20 -8.04 -14.09
CA ILE A 5 7.92 -7.41 -12.95
C ILE A 5 7.69 -5.91 -12.95
N LYS A 6 7.89 -5.32 -14.13
CA LYS A 6 7.76 -3.89 -14.37
C LYS A 6 6.33 -3.43 -14.08
N SER A 7 5.31 -4.15 -14.53
CA SER A 7 3.92 -3.73 -14.27
C SER A 7 3.57 -3.76 -12.77
N GLN A 8 4.04 -4.75 -12.00
CA GLN A 8 3.69 -4.83 -10.57
C GLN A 8 4.37 -3.76 -9.72
N LEU A 9 5.65 -3.49 -9.98
CA LEU A 9 6.35 -2.39 -9.32
C LEU A 9 5.72 -1.04 -9.65
N LEU A 10 5.30 -0.83 -10.90
CA LEU A 10 4.65 0.41 -11.32
C LEU A 10 3.27 0.57 -10.68
N VAL A 11 2.46 -0.49 -10.61
CA VAL A 11 1.16 -0.48 -9.93
C VAL A 11 1.34 -0.21 -8.44
N GLY A 12 2.28 -0.91 -7.79
CA GLY A 12 2.62 -0.66 -6.39
C GLY A 12 3.11 0.76 -6.14
N ALA A 13 3.98 1.28 -7.00
CA ALA A 13 4.46 2.66 -6.93
C ALA A 13 3.31 3.66 -7.01
N SER A 14 2.51 3.54 -8.07
CA SER A 14 1.39 4.45 -8.35
C SER A 14 0.35 4.41 -7.22
N ALA A 15 -0.05 3.22 -6.77
CA ALA A 15 -1.03 3.08 -5.70
C ALA A 15 -0.54 3.73 -4.40
N ASN A 16 0.69 3.43 -3.96
CA ASN A 16 1.19 3.98 -2.70
C ASN A 16 1.42 5.51 -2.77
N ILE A 17 1.90 6.04 -3.91
CA ILE A 17 2.04 7.50 -4.09
C ILE A 17 0.67 8.17 -4.07
N LEU A 18 -0.28 7.71 -4.89
CA LEU A 18 -1.59 8.34 -5.00
C LEU A 18 -2.35 8.30 -3.67
N PHE A 19 -2.37 7.16 -2.98
CA PHE A 19 -3.00 7.07 -1.66
C PHE A 19 -2.29 7.92 -0.61
N GLY A 20 -0.96 7.93 -0.59
CA GLY A 20 -0.20 8.75 0.35
C GLY A 20 -0.45 10.25 0.14
N VAL A 21 -0.43 10.71 -1.12
CA VAL A 21 -0.78 12.10 -1.50
C VAL A 21 -2.23 12.41 -1.13
N ALA A 22 -3.17 11.50 -1.39
CA ALA A 22 -4.57 11.68 -1.04
C ALA A 22 -4.78 11.87 0.48
N ILE A 23 -4.14 11.02 1.30
CA ILE A 23 -4.19 11.11 2.76
C ILE A 23 -3.55 12.40 3.28
N LEU A 24 -2.45 12.83 2.65
CA LEU A 24 -1.69 14.01 3.06
C LEU A 24 -2.44 15.31 2.76
N PHE A 25 -2.91 15.49 1.53
CA PHE A 25 -3.43 16.77 1.05
C PHE A 25 -4.97 16.85 1.01
N PHE A 26 -5.67 15.71 1.01
CA PHE A 26 -7.13 15.65 0.96
C PHE A 26 -7.74 14.88 2.15
N PRO A 27 -7.32 15.12 3.40
CA PRO A 27 -7.72 14.32 4.55
C PRO A 27 -9.22 14.42 4.86
N ARG A 28 -9.89 15.55 4.56
CA ARG A 28 -11.35 15.69 4.75
C ARG A 28 -12.13 14.82 3.76
N THR A 29 -11.75 14.84 2.48
CA THR A 29 -12.37 14.00 1.46
C THR A 29 -12.17 12.52 1.79
N PHE A 30 -10.96 12.17 2.23
CA PHE A 30 -10.66 10.82 2.69
C PHE A 30 -11.52 10.45 3.91
N ALA A 31 -11.62 11.33 4.91
CA ALA A 31 -12.43 11.10 6.10
C ALA A 31 -13.91 10.83 5.79
N LEU A 32 -14.49 11.61 4.87
CA LEU A 32 -15.87 11.44 4.45
C LEU A 32 -16.08 10.13 3.68
N LEU A 33 -15.10 9.74 2.85
CA LEU A 33 -15.19 8.54 2.04
C LEU A 33 -15.17 7.29 2.92
N ILE A 34 -14.17 7.17 3.79
CA ILE A 34 -13.88 5.94 4.52
C ILE A 34 -14.33 5.95 5.99
N GLN A 35 -15.00 7.01 6.43
CA GLN A 35 -15.47 7.22 7.82
C GLN A 35 -14.37 7.06 8.89
N PHE A 36 -13.11 7.23 8.49
CA PHE A 36 -11.95 7.25 9.37
C PHE A 36 -11.39 8.64 9.33
N ASN A 37 -11.25 9.31 10.47
CA ASN A 37 -10.80 10.70 10.49
C ASN A 37 -9.27 10.79 10.69
N PRO A 38 -8.44 10.92 9.64
CA PRO A 38 -7.00 11.10 9.78
C PRO A 38 -6.61 12.43 10.43
N LEU A 39 -7.54 13.37 10.62
CA LEU A 39 -7.28 14.65 11.29
C LEU A 39 -7.25 14.55 12.81
N THR A 40 -7.74 13.46 13.39
CA THR A 40 -7.70 13.26 14.85
C THR A 40 -6.28 13.07 15.36
N ASN A 41 -5.35 12.64 14.49
CA ASN A 41 -3.95 12.47 14.81
C ASN A 41 -3.07 12.89 13.63
N GLU A 42 -2.58 14.13 13.66
CA GLU A 42 -1.77 14.70 12.58
C GLU A 42 -0.44 13.96 12.38
N LEU A 43 0.20 13.51 13.47
CA LEU A 43 1.43 12.72 13.40
C LEU A 43 1.19 11.41 12.64
N PHE A 44 0.09 10.72 12.95
CA PHE A 44 -0.30 9.50 12.24
C PHE A 44 -0.52 9.77 10.75
N ARG A 45 -1.27 10.82 10.40
CA ARG A 45 -1.51 11.21 9.00
C ARG A 45 -0.19 11.46 8.26
N LEU A 46 0.69 12.29 8.81
CA LEU A 46 1.96 12.66 8.18
C LEU A 46 2.89 11.45 8.04
N PHE A 47 2.95 10.60 9.06
CA PHE A 47 3.77 9.40 9.03
C PHE A 47 3.26 8.38 8.02
N VAL A 48 1.97 8.04 8.05
CA VAL A 48 1.39 7.03 7.14
C VAL A 48 1.47 7.49 5.69
N SER A 49 1.17 8.75 5.41
CA SER A 49 1.32 9.31 4.07
C SER A 49 2.77 9.31 3.61
N GLY A 50 3.71 9.72 4.48
CA GLY A 50 5.15 9.69 4.19
C GLY A 50 5.67 8.28 3.90
N VAL A 51 5.26 7.28 4.69
CA VAL A 51 5.62 5.86 4.46
C VAL A 51 5.06 5.36 3.14
N ALA A 52 3.80 5.66 2.82
CA ALA A 52 3.20 5.26 1.54
C ALA A 52 3.94 5.91 0.36
N ILE A 53 4.15 7.23 0.40
CA ILE A 53 4.88 7.95 -0.65
C ILE A 53 6.31 7.40 -0.78
N GLY A 54 7.02 7.19 0.33
CA GLY A 54 8.39 6.67 0.35
C GLY A 54 8.50 5.27 -0.24
N LEU A 55 7.62 4.35 0.13
CA LEU A 55 7.54 3.01 -0.49
C LEU A 55 7.26 3.12 -1.98
N GLY A 56 6.34 3.99 -2.37
CA GLY A 56 5.98 4.20 -3.77
C GLY A 56 7.14 4.74 -4.61
N ILE A 57 7.89 5.72 -4.08
CA ILE A 57 9.13 6.23 -4.68
C ILE A 57 10.17 5.12 -4.77
N GLY A 58 10.35 4.33 -3.71
CA GLY A 58 11.30 3.23 -3.71
C GLY A 58 10.96 2.15 -4.75
N TYR A 59 9.67 1.82 -4.94
CA TYR A 59 9.24 0.93 -6.01
C TYR A 59 9.48 1.52 -7.41
N ALA A 60 9.26 2.82 -7.58
CA ALA A 60 9.58 3.51 -8.83
C ALA A 60 11.11 3.51 -9.09
N TYR A 61 11.92 3.71 -8.06
CA TYR A 61 13.38 3.64 -8.17
C TYR A 61 13.84 2.24 -8.61
N ILE A 62 13.35 1.18 -7.96
CA ILE A 62 13.66 -0.22 -8.33
C ILE A 62 13.20 -0.51 -9.76
N TYR A 63 12.02 0.00 -10.16
CA TYR A 63 11.53 -0.15 -11.53
C TYR A 63 12.49 0.45 -12.58
N ILE A 64 13.08 1.61 -12.30
CA ILE A 64 13.92 2.36 -13.24
C ILE A 64 15.38 1.86 -13.21
N TYR A 65 15.96 1.73 -12.02
CA TYR A 65 17.41 1.62 -11.84
C TYR A 65 17.88 0.24 -11.37
N GLU A 66 17.15 -0.41 -10.47
CA GLU A 66 17.59 -1.66 -9.84
C GLU A 66 16.51 -2.76 -9.88
N PRO A 67 16.06 -3.21 -11.06
CA PRO A 67 14.93 -4.14 -11.18
C PRO A 67 15.22 -5.51 -10.55
N ASP A 68 16.49 -5.82 -10.30
CA ASP A 68 16.89 -7.07 -9.69
C ASP A 68 16.89 -7.04 -8.16
N ASN A 69 16.86 -5.86 -7.53
CA ASN A 69 16.82 -5.69 -6.08
C ASN A 69 15.40 -5.97 -5.54
N LEU A 70 15.25 -7.07 -4.79
CA LEU A 70 13.96 -7.53 -4.28
C LEU A 70 13.68 -7.15 -2.83
N SER A 71 14.65 -6.58 -2.11
CA SER A 71 14.57 -6.37 -0.66
C SER A 71 13.40 -5.46 -0.27
N LEU A 72 13.25 -4.33 -0.97
CA LEU A 72 12.13 -3.40 -0.72
C LEU A 72 10.78 -4.02 -1.09
N LEU A 73 10.76 -4.88 -2.11
CA LEU A 73 9.54 -5.55 -2.52
C LEU A 73 9.07 -6.53 -1.45
N VAL A 74 9.97 -7.35 -0.91
CA VAL A 74 9.68 -8.27 0.21
C VAL A 74 9.23 -7.49 1.44
N PHE A 75 9.94 -6.41 1.78
CA PHE A 75 9.59 -5.57 2.93
C PHE A 75 8.17 -5.00 2.78
N GLY A 76 7.87 -4.36 1.65
CA GLY A 76 6.56 -3.77 1.49
C GLY A 76 5.45 -4.79 1.20
N MET A 77 5.76 -5.98 0.69
CA MET A 77 4.83 -7.11 0.69
C MET A 77 4.41 -7.48 2.12
N GLY A 78 5.37 -7.60 3.03
CA GLY A 78 5.11 -7.85 4.46
C GLY A 78 4.23 -6.76 5.08
N LEU A 79 4.54 -5.49 4.83
CA LEU A 79 3.70 -4.37 5.30
C LEU A 79 2.27 -4.42 4.75
N LYS A 80 2.10 -4.89 3.51
CA LYS A 80 0.77 -4.99 2.89
C LYS A 80 -0.07 -6.14 3.47
N TYR A 81 0.55 -7.28 3.76
CA TYR A 81 -0.11 -8.33 4.53
C TYR A 81 -0.48 -7.85 5.93
N TRP A 82 0.42 -7.13 6.60
CA TRP A 82 0.14 -6.54 7.91
C TRP A 82 -1.01 -5.54 7.86
N ALA A 83 -1.04 -4.65 6.87
CA ALA A 83 -2.13 -3.71 6.65
C ALA A 83 -3.49 -4.41 6.47
N PHE A 84 -3.52 -5.54 5.73
CA PHE A 84 -4.71 -6.37 5.62
C PHE A 84 -5.13 -6.98 6.97
N ILE A 85 -4.19 -7.56 7.71
CA ILE A 85 -4.47 -8.19 9.02
C ILE A 85 -5.06 -7.16 10.00
N VAL A 86 -4.43 -5.99 10.12
CA VAL A 86 -4.87 -4.93 11.04
C VAL A 86 -6.24 -4.39 10.62
N THR A 87 -6.47 -4.18 9.33
CA THR A 87 -7.79 -3.69 8.88
C THR A 87 -8.88 -4.73 8.96
N LEU A 88 -8.58 -6.01 8.75
CA LEU A 88 -9.52 -7.10 9.00
C LEU A 88 -9.89 -7.17 10.48
N TYR A 89 -8.90 -7.07 11.37
CA TYR A 89 -9.14 -7.01 12.81
C TYR A 89 -10.03 -5.82 13.19
N CYS A 90 -9.71 -4.61 12.72
CA CYS A 90 -10.52 -3.42 13.00
C CYS A 90 -11.92 -3.49 12.36
N PHE A 91 -12.07 -4.16 11.22
CA PHE A 91 -13.36 -4.42 10.60
C PHE A 91 -14.24 -5.34 11.45
N ILE A 92 -13.64 -6.34 12.08
CA ILE A 92 -14.38 -7.30 12.94
C ILE A 92 -14.65 -6.72 14.34
N VAL A 93 -13.70 -5.97 14.91
CA VAL A 93 -13.71 -5.61 16.34
C VAL A 93 -14.06 -4.15 16.60
N HIS A 94 -13.83 -3.26 15.65
CA HIS A 94 -13.93 -1.81 15.84
C HIS A 94 -14.88 -1.13 14.83
N ASP A 95 -15.80 -1.90 14.23
CA ASP A 95 -16.81 -1.42 13.27
C ASP A 95 -16.21 -0.54 12.15
N LEU A 96 -15.02 -0.91 11.66
CA LEU A 96 -14.40 -0.20 10.54
C LEU A 96 -15.35 -0.21 9.34
N SER A 97 -15.46 0.92 8.63
CA SER A 97 -16.28 1.00 7.42
C SER A 97 -15.91 -0.10 6.42
N LEU A 98 -16.92 -0.75 5.85
CA LEU A 98 -16.74 -1.71 4.75
C LEU A 98 -15.94 -1.09 3.60
N LEU A 99 -16.18 0.19 3.29
CA LEU A 99 -15.43 0.85 2.21
C LEU A 99 -13.94 0.99 2.56
N MET A 100 -13.61 1.31 3.81
CA MET A 100 -12.22 1.36 4.27
C MET A 100 -11.56 -0.01 4.20
N PHE A 101 -12.26 -1.05 4.65
CA PHE A 101 -11.77 -2.42 4.57
C PHE A 101 -11.53 -2.86 3.12
N MET A 102 -12.44 -2.53 2.19
CA MET A 102 -12.30 -2.85 0.77
C MET A 102 -11.14 -2.07 0.11
N LEU A 103 -11.07 -0.76 0.30
CA LEU A 103 -10.06 0.07 -0.38
C LEU A 103 -8.67 -0.13 0.23
N PHE A 104 -8.56 -0.10 1.56
CA PHE A 104 -7.27 -0.19 2.23
C PHE A 104 -6.89 -1.64 2.55
N GLY A 105 -7.78 -2.43 3.14
CA GLY A 105 -7.49 -3.81 3.52
C GLY A 105 -7.31 -4.72 2.31
N ILE A 106 -8.40 -4.94 1.56
CA ILE A 106 -8.40 -5.80 0.37
C ILE A 106 -7.46 -5.24 -0.71
N GLY A 107 -7.42 -3.92 -0.90
CA GLY A 107 -6.46 -3.28 -1.82
C GLY A 107 -5.00 -3.62 -1.49
N ASN A 108 -4.60 -3.54 -0.22
CA ASN A 108 -3.24 -3.94 0.17
C ASN A 108 -3.03 -5.45 0.06
N PHE A 109 -4.03 -6.28 0.40
CA PHE A 109 -3.93 -7.73 0.25
C PHE A 109 -3.69 -8.14 -1.21
N LEU A 110 -4.44 -7.58 -2.16
CA LEU A 110 -4.27 -7.88 -3.59
C LEU A 110 -2.88 -7.48 -4.09
N LEU A 111 -2.37 -6.32 -3.65
CA LEU A 111 -0.99 -5.92 -3.96
C LEU A 111 0.04 -6.88 -3.34
N ALA A 112 -0.16 -7.33 -2.09
CA ALA A 112 0.71 -8.29 -1.43
C ALA A 112 0.75 -9.63 -2.18
N VAL A 113 -0.42 -10.19 -2.51
CA VAL A 113 -0.54 -11.43 -3.29
C VAL A 113 0.13 -11.28 -4.65
N SER A 114 -0.01 -10.12 -5.28
CA SER A 114 0.64 -9.85 -6.56
C SER A 114 2.18 -9.85 -6.45
N PHE A 115 2.72 -9.26 -5.39
CA PHE A 115 4.16 -9.30 -5.09
C PHE A 115 4.63 -10.72 -4.78
N SER A 116 3.85 -11.50 -4.00
CA SER A 116 4.14 -12.91 -3.69
C SER A 116 4.16 -13.78 -4.95
N ALA A 117 3.14 -13.66 -5.80
CA ALA A 117 3.06 -14.39 -7.06
C ALA A 117 4.24 -14.06 -7.98
N TYR A 118 4.63 -12.79 -8.03
CA TYR A 118 5.81 -12.37 -8.76
C TYR A 118 7.11 -13.00 -8.22
N LEU A 119 7.35 -12.95 -6.90
CA LEU A 119 8.54 -13.53 -6.30
C LEU A 119 8.62 -15.05 -6.53
N TYR A 120 7.48 -15.73 -6.46
CA TYR A 120 7.38 -17.15 -6.76
C TYR A 120 7.77 -17.45 -8.21
N ILE A 121 7.18 -16.75 -9.18
CA ILE A 121 7.45 -16.94 -10.62
C ILE A 121 8.90 -16.59 -10.98
N ARG A 122 9.51 -15.59 -10.32
CA ARG A 122 10.91 -15.22 -10.59
C ARG A 122 11.92 -16.23 -10.03
N ARG A 123 11.55 -16.98 -8.99
CA ARG A 123 12.40 -18.02 -8.40
C ARG A 123 12.37 -19.32 -9.19
N SER A 124 11.24 -19.65 -9.82
CA SER A 124 11.05 -20.81 -10.71
C SER A 124 11.76 -20.61 -12.05
#